data_AF-A0A7W2EFN3-F1
#
_entry.id   AF-A0A7W2EFN3-F1
#
_cell.length_a   1.000
_cell.length_b   1.000
_cell.length_c   1.000
_cell.angle_alpha   90.00
_cell.angle_beta   90.00
_cell.angle_gamma   90.00
#
_symmetry.space_group_name_H-M   'P 1'
#
loop_
_entity.id
_entity.type
_entity.pdbx_description
1 polymer ?
#
loop_
_entity_poly.entity_id
_entity_poly.type
_entity_poly.pdbx_seq_one_letter_code
_entity_poly.pdbx_strand_id
1 'polypeptide(L)'
;MNTTAADHAAIIAATEQWLEKAVIGLNLCPFAKAVHVKKQVRYVVCDADTPEALLSMLMDELQYLSDADPEAVDTTLLIHPHVLTDFQDYNEFLDVADAALEDMDLVGELQVASFHPQYQFADTAPDDISNYTNRAPYPTLHLLREASVERAVDAFPEANEIFEKNIATLEGLGHAGWDQLGLKVK
;
A
#
# COMPACT_ATOMS: atom_id res chain seq x y z
N MET A 1 16.09 -5.47 14.02
CA MET A 1 16.96 -6.59 13.51
C MET A 1 17.53 -6.16 12.16
N ASN A 2 18.83 -6.36 11.86
CA ASN A 2 19.36 -5.98 10.54
C ASN A 2 18.96 -7.00 9.47
N THR A 3 18.00 -6.62 8.62
CA THR A 3 17.64 -7.32 7.39
C THR A 3 18.81 -7.27 6.41
N THR A 4 19.07 -8.36 5.69
CA THR A 4 20.12 -8.35 4.66
C THR A 4 19.57 -7.80 3.34
N ALA A 5 20.44 -7.40 2.42
CA ALA A 5 20.03 -7.03 1.06
C ALA A 5 19.29 -8.17 0.33
N ALA A 6 19.63 -9.43 0.63
CA ALA A 6 18.92 -10.60 0.09
C ALA A 6 17.50 -10.71 0.64
N ASP A 7 17.30 -10.34 1.91
CA ASP A 7 15.98 -10.30 2.53
C ASP A 7 15.13 -9.15 1.98
N HIS A 8 15.72 -7.96 1.77
CA HIS A 8 15.04 -6.83 1.10
C HIS A 8 14.55 -7.22 -0.30
N ALA A 9 15.40 -7.85 -1.10
CA ALA A 9 15.01 -8.30 -2.44
C ALA A 9 13.86 -9.32 -2.40
N ALA A 10 13.85 -10.21 -1.40
CA ALA A 10 12.77 -11.17 -1.22
C ALA A 10 11.45 -10.52 -0.78
N ILE A 11 11.52 -9.51 0.08
CA ILE A 11 10.35 -8.71 0.52
C ILE A 11 9.77 -7.94 -0.67
N ILE A 12 10.60 -7.24 -1.42
CA ILE A 12 10.18 -6.50 -2.62
C ILE A 12 9.52 -7.45 -3.63
N ALA A 13 10.15 -8.59 -3.92
CA ALA A 13 9.58 -9.57 -4.85
C ALA A 13 8.22 -10.13 -4.38
N ALA A 14 8.01 -10.30 -3.07
CA ALA A 14 6.72 -10.70 -2.52
C ALA A 14 5.66 -9.60 -2.67
N THR A 15 6.02 -8.34 -2.40
CA THR A 15 5.14 -7.18 -2.60
C THR A 15 4.80 -6.95 -4.07
N GLU A 16 5.77 -7.08 -4.98
CA GLU A 16 5.55 -7.03 -6.43
C GLU A 16 4.60 -8.13 -6.89
N GLN A 17 4.80 -9.37 -6.43
CA GLN A 17 3.90 -10.47 -6.76
C GLN A 17 2.46 -10.23 -6.27
N TRP A 18 2.30 -9.64 -5.09
CA TRP A 18 0.99 -9.22 -4.58
C TRP A 18 0.37 -8.13 -5.46
N LEU A 19 1.14 -7.09 -5.80
CA LEU A 19 0.69 -6.02 -6.69
C LEU A 19 0.22 -6.58 -8.04
N GLU A 20 0.99 -7.48 -8.64
CA GLU A 20 0.68 -8.05 -9.95
C GLU A 20 -0.53 -8.98 -9.93
N LYS A 21 -0.66 -9.84 -8.92
CA LYS A 21 -1.70 -10.88 -8.89
C LYS A 21 -2.99 -10.42 -8.23
N ALA A 22 -2.90 -9.76 -7.08
CA ALA A 22 -4.08 -9.28 -6.36
C ALA A 22 -4.54 -7.94 -6.92
N VAL A 23 -3.71 -6.91 -6.81
CA VAL A 23 -4.13 -5.54 -7.12
C VAL A 23 -4.42 -5.36 -8.61
N ILE A 24 -3.49 -5.74 -9.49
CA ILE A 24 -3.62 -5.63 -10.95
C ILE A 24 -4.42 -6.81 -11.51
N GLY A 25 -4.09 -8.04 -11.09
CA GLY A 25 -4.68 -9.26 -11.63
C GLY A 25 -6.18 -9.42 -11.36
N LEU A 26 -6.65 -8.98 -10.19
CA LEU A 26 -8.08 -8.92 -9.85
C LEU A 26 -8.70 -7.55 -10.17
N ASN A 27 -7.92 -6.61 -10.70
CA ASN A 27 -8.35 -5.26 -11.02
C ASN A 27 -8.92 -4.49 -9.79
N LEU A 28 -8.31 -4.66 -8.62
CA LEU A 28 -8.71 -3.94 -7.39
C LEU A 28 -8.32 -2.46 -7.44
N CYS A 29 -7.24 -2.14 -8.16
CA CYS A 29 -6.89 -0.75 -8.46
C CYS A 29 -6.71 -0.61 -9.97
N PRO A 30 -7.65 0.04 -10.68
CA PRO A 30 -7.57 0.20 -12.13
C PRO A 30 -6.36 1.05 -12.59
N PHE A 31 -5.77 1.81 -11.66
CA PHE A 31 -4.67 2.73 -11.93
C PHE A 31 -3.29 2.05 -11.82
N ALA A 32 -3.18 1.02 -10.97
CA ALA A 32 -1.91 0.39 -10.61
C ALA A 32 -1.15 -0.17 -11.82
N LYS A 33 -1.88 -0.72 -12.81
CA LYS A 33 -1.25 -1.33 -13.99
C LYS A 33 -0.43 -0.34 -14.81
N ALA A 34 -0.93 0.88 -14.99
CA ALA A 34 -0.25 1.89 -15.80
C ALA A 34 1.08 2.32 -15.16
N VAL A 35 1.03 2.62 -13.85
CA VAL A 35 2.19 3.03 -13.05
C VAL A 35 3.22 1.90 -12.95
N HIS A 36 2.77 0.65 -12.75
CA HIS A 36 3.63 -0.54 -12.71
C HIS A 36 4.36 -0.78 -14.02
N VAL A 37 3.65 -0.79 -15.15
CA VAL A 37 4.25 -1.04 -16.48
C VAL A 37 5.24 0.06 -16.87
N LYS A 38 4.97 1.31 -16.46
CA LYS A 38 5.88 2.44 -16.65
C LYS A 38 7.08 2.45 -15.68
N LYS A 39 7.14 1.51 -14.71
CA LYS A 39 8.17 1.43 -13.67
C LYS A 39 8.25 2.69 -12.80
N GLN A 40 7.10 3.26 -12.50
CA GLN A 40 6.95 4.48 -11.69
C GLN A 40 6.66 4.19 -10.22
N VAL A 41 6.62 2.90 -9.84
CA VAL A 41 6.50 2.45 -8.45
C VAL A 41 7.90 2.29 -7.86
N ARG A 42 8.19 3.04 -6.80
CA ARG A 42 9.39 2.88 -5.98
C ARG A 42 9.08 1.96 -4.81
N TYR A 43 9.87 0.90 -4.62
CA TYR A 43 9.75 -0.01 -3.48
C TYR A 43 10.87 0.26 -2.48
N VAL A 44 10.50 0.50 -1.22
CA VAL A 44 11.46 0.77 -0.14
C VAL A 44 11.16 -0.16 1.02
N VAL A 45 12.17 -0.90 1.47
CA VAL A 45 12.07 -1.75 2.66
C VAL A 45 12.66 -0.99 3.85
N CYS A 46 11.83 -0.77 4.85
CA CYS A 46 12.18 -0.10 6.10
C CYS A 46 12.60 -1.13 7.15
N ASP A 47 13.82 -0.99 7.68
CA ASP A 47 14.34 -1.85 8.74
C ASP A 47 14.01 -1.36 10.16
N ALA A 48 13.16 -0.34 10.28
CA ALA A 48 12.75 0.20 11.57
C ALA A 48 12.11 -0.89 12.44
N ASP A 49 12.49 -0.91 13.72
CA ASP A 49 11.88 -1.73 14.76
C ASP A 49 11.15 -0.89 15.83
N THR A 50 11.03 0.44 15.62
CA THR A 50 10.20 1.33 16.43
C THR A 50 9.37 2.29 15.56
N PRO A 51 8.18 2.73 16.03
CA PRO A 51 7.33 3.66 15.28
C PRO A 51 8.02 4.99 14.95
N GLU A 52 8.90 5.49 15.83
CA GLU A 52 9.63 6.75 15.60
C GLU A 52 10.66 6.61 14.47
N ALA A 53 11.33 5.46 14.39
CA ALA A 53 12.25 5.18 13.29
C ALA A 53 11.49 4.99 11.96
N LEU A 54 10.30 4.39 11.99
CA LEU A 54 9.41 4.32 10.83
C LEU A 54 8.95 5.72 10.40
N LEU A 55 8.54 6.58 11.34
CA LEU A 55 8.13 7.94 11.07
C LEU A 55 9.25 8.74 10.39
N SER A 56 10.48 8.63 10.88
CA SER A 56 11.63 9.28 10.23
C SER A 56 11.79 8.83 8.78
N MET A 57 11.64 7.52 8.49
CA MET A 57 11.74 7.01 7.13
C MET A 57 10.54 7.39 6.26
N LEU A 58 9.34 7.49 6.85
CA LEU A 58 8.15 7.99 6.18
C LEU A 58 8.37 9.43 5.72
N MET A 59 8.88 10.31 6.60
CA MET A 59 9.18 11.70 6.25
C MET A 59 10.24 11.81 5.15
N ASP A 60 11.30 10.98 5.20
CA ASP A 60 12.32 10.95 4.15
C ASP A 60 11.73 10.54 2.79
N GLU A 61 10.85 9.54 2.76
CA GLU A 61 10.23 9.07 1.51
C GLU A 61 9.11 10.00 1.00
N LEU A 62 8.40 10.70 1.90
CA LEU A 62 7.46 11.78 1.55
C LEU A 62 8.21 12.93 0.86
N GLN A 63 9.32 13.39 1.45
CA GLN A 63 10.16 14.42 0.86
C GLN A 63 10.72 13.97 -0.49
N TYR A 64 11.25 12.74 -0.56
CA TYR A 64 11.76 12.18 -1.81
C TYR A 64 10.70 12.16 -2.90
N LEU A 65 9.48 11.68 -2.60
CA LEU A 65 8.40 11.62 -3.58
C LEU A 65 7.98 13.02 -4.02
N SER A 66 7.87 13.98 -3.09
CA SER A 66 7.57 15.37 -3.45
C SER A 66 8.60 15.95 -4.44
N ASP A 67 9.90 15.75 -4.19
CA ASP A 67 10.99 16.28 -5.01
C ASP A 67 11.21 15.52 -6.34
N ALA A 68 10.82 14.25 -6.41
CA ALA A 68 11.05 13.41 -7.59
C ALA A 68 10.21 13.86 -8.80
N ASP A 69 10.76 13.68 -10.01
CA ASP A 69 9.98 13.81 -11.25
C ASP A 69 8.86 12.75 -11.27
N PRO A 70 7.57 13.14 -11.38
CA PRO A 70 6.44 12.21 -11.45
C PRO A 70 6.54 11.20 -12.60
N GLU A 71 7.23 11.54 -13.69
CA GLU A 71 7.43 10.60 -14.80
C GLU A 71 8.48 9.53 -14.48
N ALA A 72 9.36 9.78 -13.49
CA ALA A 72 10.33 8.82 -12.99
C ALA A 72 9.80 8.02 -11.78
N VAL A 73 9.18 8.69 -10.80
CA VAL A 73 8.59 8.08 -9.61
C VAL A 73 7.25 8.77 -9.32
N ASP A 74 6.17 8.02 -9.52
CA ASP A 74 4.80 8.49 -9.28
C ASP A 74 4.30 8.09 -7.90
N THR A 75 4.80 6.99 -7.34
CA THR A 75 4.41 6.48 -6.03
C THR A 75 5.52 5.70 -5.34
N THR A 76 5.47 5.66 -4.01
CA THR A 76 6.35 4.86 -3.17
C THR A 76 5.54 3.86 -2.34
N LEU A 77 5.94 2.59 -2.35
CA LEU A 77 5.52 1.57 -1.39
C LEU A 77 6.59 1.43 -0.31
N LEU A 78 6.33 1.99 0.87
CA LEU A 78 7.18 1.88 2.06
C LEU A 78 6.76 0.65 2.86
N ILE A 79 7.56 -0.40 2.78
CA ILE A 79 7.30 -1.73 3.33
C ILE A 79 8.06 -1.88 4.65
N HIS A 80 7.37 -2.08 5.77
CA HIS A 80 7.99 -2.10 7.11
C HIS A 80 7.73 -3.42 7.85
N PRO A 81 8.49 -4.49 7.55
CA PRO A 81 8.22 -5.84 8.04
C PRO A 81 8.45 -6.08 9.55
N HIS A 82 9.12 -5.17 10.25
CA HIS A 82 9.58 -5.40 11.64
C HIS A 82 8.89 -4.56 12.71
N VAL A 83 8.02 -3.63 12.29
CA VAL A 83 7.34 -2.70 13.19
C VAL A 83 5.89 -2.52 12.74
N LEU A 84 5.01 -2.29 13.71
CA LEU A 84 3.55 -2.22 13.49
C LEU A 84 3.03 -3.49 12.80
N THR A 85 3.50 -4.66 13.26
CA THR A 85 3.00 -5.96 12.79
C THR A 85 1.67 -6.35 13.44
N ASP A 86 1.33 -5.69 14.54
CA ASP A 86 -0.01 -5.73 15.12
C ASP A 86 -0.88 -4.67 14.42
N PHE A 87 -2.07 -5.06 13.96
CA PHE A 87 -2.93 -4.17 13.19
C PHE A 87 -3.49 -3.00 14.01
N GLN A 88 -3.72 -3.17 15.31
CA GLN A 88 -4.24 -2.09 16.14
C GLN A 88 -3.19 -0.99 16.29
N ASP A 89 -1.96 -1.36 16.63
CA ASP A 89 -0.83 -0.42 16.69
C ASP A 89 -0.61 0.27 15.33
N TYR A 90 -0.71 -0.50 14.23
CA TYR A 90 -0.63 0.05 12.87
C TYR A 90 -1.73 1.07 12.58
N ASN A 91 -2.97 0.77 12.95
CA ASN A 91 -4.11 1.64 12.71
C ASN A 91 -4.00 2.94 13.52
N GLU A 92 -3.50 2.89 14.75
CA GLU A 92 -3.20 4.09 15.56
C GLU A 92 -2.07 4.94 14.93
N PHE A 93 -1.10 4.31 14.28
CA PHE A 93 -0.02 5.03 13.59
C PHE A 93 -0.50 5.81 12.35
N LEU A 94 -1.65 5.48 11.76
CA LEU A 94 -2.15 6.22 10.59
C LEU A 94 -2.43 7.70 10.92
N ASP A 95 -2.91 8.00 12.13
CA ASP A 95 -3.07 9.39 12.59
C ASP A 95 -1.72 10.13 12.66
N VAL A 96 -0.63 9.41 12.96
CA VAL A 96 0.74 9.97 12.98
C VAL A 96 1.25 10.21 11.55
N ALA A 97 0.91 9.33 10.60
CA ALA A 97 1.26 9.52 9.19
C ALA A 97 0.53 10.73 8.59
N ASP A 98 -0.74 10.93 8.93
CA ASP A 98 -1.51 12.10 8.50
C ASP A 98 -0.95 13.39 9.11
N ALA A 99 -0.61 13.39 10.40
CA ALA A 99 0.06 14.53 11.04
C ALA A 99 1.41 14.86 10.40
N ALA A 100 2.16 13.86 9.91
CA ALA A 100 3.42 14.09 9.21
C ALA A 100 3.22 14.80 7.86
N LEU A 101 2.14 14.49 7.11
CA LEU A 101 1.79 15.22 5.90
C LEU A 101 1.46 16.68 6.20
N GLU A 102 0.73 16.94 7.29
CA GLU A 102 0.41 18.30 7.76
C GLU A 102 1.66 19.09 8.13
N ASP A 103 2.54 18.51 8.96
CA ASP A 103 3.77 19.16 9.43
C ASP A 103 4.77 19.45 8.30
N MET A 104 4.69 18.70 7.20
CA MET A 104 5.54 18.87 6.02
C MET A 104 4.90 19.75 4.92
N ASP A 105 3.70 20.30 5.16
CA ASP A 105 2.92 21.07 4.17
C ASP A 105 2.62 20.27 2.88
N LEU A 106 2.44 18.94 2.97
CA LEU A 106 2.22 18.05 1.82
C LEU A 106 0.75 17.64 1.63
N VAL A 107 -0.16 18.10 2.49
CA VAL A 107 -1.60 17.88 2.35
C VAL A 107 -2.12 18.51 1.07
N GLY A 108 -2.89 17.76 0.27
CA GLY A 108 -3.33 18.19 -1.06
C GLY A 108 -2.33 17.89 -2.17
N GLU A 109 -1.10 17.49 -1.82
CA GLU A 109 -0.07 17.09 -2.79
C GLU A 109 0.17 15.58 -2.75
N LEU A 110 0.36 15.03 -1.55
CA LEU A 110 0.57 13.62 -1.30
C LEU A 110 -0.46 13.08 -0.29
N GLN A 111 -0.81 11.81 -0.44
CA GLN A 111 -1.65 11.07 0.50
C GLN A 111 -1.02 9.71 0.84
N VAL A 112 -1.39 9.15 1.99
CA VAL A 112 -0.96 7.81 2.41
C VAL A 112 -2.15 6.85 2.34
N ALA A 113 -2.04 5.82 1.51
CA ALA A 113 -2.94 4.66 1.55
C ALA A 113 -2.32 3.53 2.37
N SER A 114 -3.16 2.78 3.09
CA SER A 114 -2.72 1.83 4.11
C SER A 114 -3.00 0.37 3.72
N PHE A 115 -2.00 -0.50 3.91
CA PHE A 115 -2.11 -1.93 3.69
C PHE A 115 -1.43 -2.71 4.81
N HIS A 116 -2.05 -3.81 5.25
CA HIS A 116 -1.55 -4.61 6.38
C HIS A 116 -1.91 -6.09 6.23
N PRO A 117 -1.08 -7.07 6.64
CA PRO A 117 -1.42 -8.49 6.52
C PRO A 117 -2.70 -8.88 7.27
N GLN A 118 -2.94 -8.20 8.39
CA GLN A 118 -4.12 -8.38 9.23
C GLN A 118 -5.12 -7.23 9.08
N TYR A 119 -5.15 -6.53 7.95
CA TYR A 119 -6.09 -5.42 7.74
C TYR A 119 -7.51 -5.88 8.05
N GLN A 120 -8.24 -5.04 8.79
CA GLN A 120 -9.63 -5.25 9.17
C GLN A 120 -10.38 -3.92 9.14
N PHE A 121 -11.45 -3.85 8.34
CA PHE A 121 -12.38 -2.71 8.41
C PHE A 121 -13.24 -2.80 9.68
N ALA A 122 -13.60 -1.65 10.26
CA ALA A 122 -14.27 -1.54 11.56
C ALA A 122 -15.53 -2.42 11.71
N ASP A 123 -16.30 -2.59 10.62
CA ASP A 123 -17.57 -3.31 10.62
C ASP A 123 -17.47 -4.76 10.11
N THR A 124 -16.27 -5.33 10.04
CA THR A 124 -16.03 -6.68 9.49
C THR A 124 -15.48 -7.65 10.53
N ALA A 125 -15.66 -8.96 10.29
CA ALA A 125 -14.96 -9.99 11.05
C ALA A 125 -13.49 -10.10 10.62
N PRO A 126 -12.57 -10.56 11.49
CA PRO A 126 -11.15 -10.70 11.14
C PRO A 126 -10.86 -11.63 9.96
N ASP A 127 -11.75 -12.55 9.61
CA ASP A 127 -11.62 -13.45 8.46
C ASP A 127 -12.46 -13.03 7.26
N ASP A 128 -13.17 -11.89 7.32
CA ASP A 128 -13.99 -11.42 6.20
C ASP A 128 -13.13 -11.18 4.95
N ILE A 129 -13.60 -11.71 3.81
CA ILE A 129 -12.86 -11.65 2.54
C ILE A 129 -12.78 -10.22 1.98
N SER A 130 -13.72 -9.33 2.34
CA SER A 130 -13.67 -7.92 1.95
C SER A 130 -12.44 -7.20 2.50
N ASN A 131 -11.91 -7.64 3.65
CA ASN A 131 -10.68 -7.08 4.20
C ASN A 131 -9.46 -7.27 3.29
N TYR A 132 -9.49 -8.27 2.42
CA TYR A 132 -8.38 -8.61 1.55
C TYR A 132 -8.17 -7.58 0.42
N THR A 133 -9.07 -6.60 0.26
CA THR A 133 -8.83 -5.44 -0.62
C THR A 133 -7.64 -4.61 -0.14
N ASN A 134 -7.37 -4.63 1.17
CA ASN A 134 -6.29 -3.88 1.81
C ASN A 134 -5.27 -4.79 2.52
N ARG A 135 -5.39 -6.12 2.37
CA ARG A 135 -4.35 -7.04 2.85
C ARG A 135 -3.18 -7.10 1.90
N ALA A 136 -1.99 -6.97 2.47
CA ALA A 136 -0.71 -7.07 1.76
C ALA A 136 0.23 -8.06 2.48
N PRO A 137 1.32 -8.50 1.86
CA PRO A 137 2.27 -9.44 2.47
C PRO A 137 2.98 -8.93 3.71
N TYR A 138 3.08 -7.60 3.85
CA TYR A 138 3.75 -6.90 4.94
C TYR A 138 2.99 -5.60 5.26
N PRO A 139 3.14 -5.07 6.48
CA PRO A 139 2.72 -3.70 6.78
C PRO A 139 3.34 -2.72 5.76
N THR A 140 2.49 -1.91 5.11
CA THR A 140 2.93 -1.06 3.99
C THR A 140 2.15 0.26 3.97
N LEU A 141 2.89 1.36 3.92
CA LEU A 141 2.37 2.70 3.62
C LEU A 141 2.60 3.01 2.15
N HIS A 142 1.54 3.33 1.42
CA HIS A 142 1.58 3.64 0.01
C HIS A 142 1.45 5.15 -0.19
N LEU A 143 2.55 5.80 -0.53
CA LEU A 143 2.64 7.24 -0.74
C LEU A 143 2.23 7.55 -2.17
N LEU A 144 1.17 8.34 -2.34
CA LEU A 144 0.54 8.62 -3.63
C LEU A 144 0.50 10.12 -3.87
N ARG A 145 0.72 10.54 -5.11
CA ARG A 145 0.47 11.94 -5.53
C ARG A 145 -1.03 12.13 -5.75
N GLU A 146 -1.62 13.10 -5.07
CA GLU A 146 -3.04 13.43 -5.25
C GLU A 146 -3.35 13.78 -6.70
N ALA A 147 -2.53 14.60 -7.35
CA ALA A 147 -2.67 14.93 -8.77
C ALA A 147 -2.63 13.71 -9.71
N SER A 148 -1.94 12.63 -9.34
CA SER A 148 -1.94 11.38 -10.12
C SER A 148 -3.21 10.58 -9.88
N VAL A 149 -3.67 10.52 -8.64
CA VAL A 149 -4.95 9.89 -8.29
C VAL A 149 -6.12 10.61 -8.96
N GLU A 150 -6.18 11.94 -8.90
CA GLU A 150 -7.21 12.76 -9.55
C GLU A 150 -7.26 12.52 -11.06
N ARG A 151 -6.12 12.60 -11.75
CA ARG A 151 -6.05 12.30 -13.20
C ARG A 151 -6.55 10.90 -13.52
N ALA A 152 -6.27 9.94 -12.64
CA ALA A 152 -6.72 8.58 -12.81
C ALA A 152 -8.24 8.47 -12.57
N VAL A 153 -8.77 9.09 -11.52
CA VAL A 153 -10.22 9.16 -11.26
C VAL A 153 -10.97 9.81 -12.43
N ASP A 154 -10.48 10.94 -12.96
CA ASP A 154 -11.10 11.63 -14.10
C ASP A 154 -11.11 10.78 -15.39
N ALA A 155 -10.11 9.92 -15.56
CA ALA A 155 -10.02 9.01 -16.70
C ALA A 155 -10.91 7.76 -16.55
N PHE A 156 -11.43 7.48 -15.35
CA PHE A 156 -12.22 6.29 -15.04
C PHE A 156 -13.62 6.66 -14.51
N PRO A 157 -14.65 6.63 -15.37
CA PRO A 157 -16.02 7.11 -15.06
C PRO A 157 -16.69 6.47 -13.83
N GLU A 158 -16.18 5.33 -13.36
CA GLU A 158 -16.75 4.51 -12.30
C GLU A 158 -15.85 4.49 -11.05
N ALA A 159 -14.97 5.48 -10.90
CA ALA A 159 -14.01 5.54 -9.80
C ALA A 159 -14.67 5.53 -8.41
N ASN A 160 -15.87 6.11 -8.29
CA ASN A 160 -16.68 6.09 -7.08
C ASN A 160 -17.20 4.68 -6.70
N GLU A 161 -17.24 3.75 -7.66
CA GLU A 161 -17.68 2.36 -7.44
C GLU A 161 -16.52 1.40 -7.16
N ILE A 162 -15.26 1.87 -7.18
CA ILE A 162 -14.07 1.01 -7.00
C ILE A 162 -14.18 0.22 -5.70
N PHE A 163 -14.55 0.87 -4.60
CA PHE A 163 -14.67 0.21 -3.31
C PHE A 163 -15.68 -0.95 -3.34
N GLU A 164 -16.90 -0.69 -3.80
CA GLU A 164 -17.97 -1.70 -3.88
C GLU A 164 -17.60 -2.84 -4.85
N LYS A 165 -16.98 -2.51 -5.99
CA LYS A 165 -16.50 -3.49 -6.97
C LYS A 165 -15.39 -4.37 -6.42
N ASN A 166 -14.49 -3.81 -5.62
CA ASN A 166 -13.41 -4.57 -5.00
C ASN A 166 -13.96 -5.59 -4.01
N ILE A 167 -14.92 -5.18 -3.17
CA ILE A 167 -15.62 -6.07 -2.25
C ILE A 167 -16.31 -7.18 -3.04
N ALA A 168 -17.15 -6.84 -4.02
CA ALA A 168 -17.88 -7.83 -4.82
C ALA A 168 -16.93 -8.80 -5.56
N THR A 169 -15.79 -8.30 -6.05
CA THR A 169 -14.75 -9.12 -6.67
C THR A 169 -14.18 -10.13 -5.69
N LEU A 170 -13.87 -9.70 -4.47
CA LEU A 170 -13.30 -10.58 -3.45
C LEU A 170 -14.33 -11.54 -2.85
N GLU A 171 -15.58 -11.12 -2.69
CA GLU A 171 -16.69 -12.01 -2.32
C GLU A 171 -16.90 -13.10 -3.37
N GLY A 172 -16.88 -12.75 -4.66
CA GLY A 172 -16.98 -13.70 -5.77
C GLY A 172 -15.77 -14.63 -5.88
N LEU A 173 -14.58 -14.16 -5.52
CA LEU A 173 -13.35 -14.95 -5.47
C LEU A 173 -13.34 -15.93 -4.30
N GLY A 174 -13.74 -15.47 -3.12
CA GLY A 174 -13.66 -16.17 -1.84
C GLY A 174 -12.22 -16.51 -1.41
N HIS A 175 -12.07 -17.08 -0.20
CA HIS A 175 -10.76 -17.49 0.31
C HIS A 175 -10.07 -18.52 -0.58
N ALA A 176 -10.82 -19.49 -1.12
CA ALA A 176 -10.24 -20.52 -1.98
C ALA A 176 -9.63 -19.95 -3.27
N GLY A 177 -10.26 -18.91 -3.85
CA GLY A 177 -9.71 -18.21 -5.01
C GLY A 177 -8.52 -17.34 -4.65
N TRP A 178 -8.56 -16.67 -3.49
CA TRP A 178 -7.43 -15.90 -2.97
C TRP A 178 -6.19 -16.78 -2.73
N ASP A 179 -6.35 -17.94 -2.08
CA ASP A 179 -5.27 -18.88 -1.80
C ASP A 179 -4.60 -19.40 -3.10
N GLN A 180 -5.39 -19.55 -4.17
CA GLN A 180 -4.89 -19.97 -5.48
C GLN A 180 -3.99 -18.93 -6.16
N LEU A 181 -3.99 -17.67 -5.70
CA LEU A 181 -3.03 -16.66 -6.16
C LEU A 181 -1.60 -17.04 -5.74
N GLY A 182 -1.43 -17.89 -4.73
CA GLY A 182 -0.13 -18.36 -4.26
C GLY A 182 0.72 -17.22 -3.67
N LEU A 183 0.05 -16.27 -3.02
CA LEU A 183 0.68 -15.13 -2.36
C LEU A 183 1.25 -15.58 -1.01
N LYS A 184 2.47 -15.13 -0.71
CA LYS A 184 3.07 -15.33 0.62
C LYS A 184 2.61 -14.20 1.53
N VAL A 185 1.36 -14.25 1.98
CA VAL A 185 0.90 -13.38 3.07
C VAL A 185 1.41 -14.03 4.35
N LYS A 186 2.37 -13.39 5.03
CA LYS A 186 2.92 -13.87 6.30
C LYS A 186 2.15 -13.29 7.47
#